data_AF-A0A168KJ98-F1
#
_entry.id   AF-A0A168KJ98-F1
#
_cell.length_a   1.000
_cell.length_b   1.000
_cell.length_c   1.000
_cell.angle_alpha   90.00
_cell.angle_beta   90.00
_cell.angle_gamma   90.00
#
_symmetry.space_group_name_H-M   'P 1'
#
loop_
_entity.id
_entity.type
_entity.pdbx_description
1 polymer ?
#
loop_
_entity_poly.entity_id
_entity_poly.type
_entity_poly.pdbx_seq_one_letter_code
_entity_poly.pdbx_strand_id
1 'polypeptide(L)'
;MLYKENSQNQDYERYFSQSLSNDQSELIGSILYSREEVNNILSAKFSPETKNGLIYSVNRISMNSQDFDYFAKYFDLIDPHQIQNSTSEVAMHLEYYFRDFDPTTLTKEDKEKLKDILVLLNQWVDVIDVEYDGITYQNQNEVISNVLNDNRKDFFGSDVWRNIIVGLDRVSKDNITFAKSIEN
;
A
#
# COMPACT_ATOMS: atom_id res chain seq x y z
N MET A 1 20.14 24.93 7.21
CA MET A 1 20.08 25.43 8.59
C MET A 1 18.65 25.33 9.16
N LEU A 2 17.59 25.54 8.36
CA LEU A 2 16.18 25.31 8.71
C LEU A 2 15.79 23.87 9.15
N TYR A 3 16.41 22.82 8.58
CA TYR A 3 16.06 21.42 8.90
C TYR A 3 16.45 21.00 10.33
N LYS A 4 17.53 21.58 10.88
CA LYS A 4 17.97 21.30 12.26
C LYS A 4 17.11 22.03 13.30
N GLU A 5 16.59 23.21 12.96
CA GLU A 5 15.72 23.99 13.86
C GLU A 5 14.29 23.40 13.90
N ASN A 6 13.79 22.84 12.81
CA ASN A 6 12.48 22.15 12.79
C ASN A 6 12.49 20.78 13.49
N SER A 7 13.65 20.12 13.58
CA SER A 7 13.80 18.84 14.30
C SER A 7 13.73 18.95 15.84
N GLN A 8 13.61 20.17 16.38
CA GLN A 8 13.42 20.40 17.83
C GLN A 8 12.02 20.93 18.15
N ASN A 9 11.16 21.07 17.14
CA ASN A 9 9.82 21.59 17.30
C ASN A 9 8.84 20.41 17.44
N GLN A 10 8.40 20.15 18.68
CA GLN A 10 7.48 19.06 19.00
C GLN A 10 6.16 19.11 18.21
N ASP A 11 5.72 20.30 17.78
CA ASP A 11 4.51 20.44 16.97
C ASP A 11 4.76 20.07 15.50
N TYR A 12 5.99 20.28 15.00
CA TYR A 12 6.41 19.82 13.67
C TYR A 12 6.57 18.29 13.64
N GLU A 13 7.18 17.70 14.67
CA GLU A 13 7.25 16.25 14.83
C GLU A 13 5.85 15.61 14.93
N ARG A 14 4.93 16.24 15.66
CA ARG A 14 3.52 15.81 15.72
C ARG A 14 2.81 15.91 14.37
N TYR A 15 2.96 17.01 13.65
CA TYR A 15 2.35 17.16 12.33
C TYR A 15 2.89 16.14 11.33
N PHE A 16 4.21 15.95 11.31
CA PHE A 16 4.86 14.94 10.48
C PHE A 16 4.41 13.51 10.84
N SER A 17 4.27 13.21 12.14
CA SER A 17 3.76 11.91 12.63
C SER A 17 2.33 11.61 12.17
N GLN A 18 1.48 12.64 12.18
CA GLN A 18 0.09 12.53 11.76
C GLN A 18 0.00 12.29 10.25
N SER A 19 0.81 13.02 9.45
CA SER A 19 0.87 12.83 8.01
C SER A 19 1.30 11.41 7.68
N LEU A 20 2.41 10.94 8.28
CA LEU A 20 2.92 9.59 8.03
C LEU A 20 1.92 8.50 8.43
N SER A 21 1.25 8.66 9.58
CA SER A 21 0.20 7.73 10.00
C SER A 21 -1.00 7.71 9.05
N ASN A 22 -1.37 8.87 8.49
CA ASN A 22 -2.43 8.96 7.49
C ASN A 22 -2.02 8.27 6.19
N ASP A 23 -0.80 8.53 5.71
CA ASP A 23 -0.26 7.95 4.47
C ASP A 23 -0.17 6.42 4.58
N GLN A 24 0.27 5.91 5.73
CA GLN A 24 0.34 4.47 6.00
C GLN A 24 -1.04 3.81 6.14
N SER A 25 -2.00 4.50 6.75
CA SER A 25 -3.39 4.01 6.83
C SER A 25 -4.05 4.01 5.46
N GLU A 26 -3.75 5.02 4.63
CA GLU A 26 -4.21 5.11 3.25
C GLU A 26 -3.66 3.96 2.41
N LEU A 27 -2.37 3.60 2.58
CA LEU A 27 -1.75 2.46 1.91
C LEU A 27 -2.47 1.14 2.25
N ILE A 28 -2.69 0.85 3.53
CA ILE A 28 -3.40 -0.37 3.96
C ILE A 28 -4.82 -0.39 3.41
N GLY A 29 -5.55 0.72 3.58
CA GLY A 29 -6.91 0.86 3.11
C GLY A 29 -7.02 0.64 1.60
N SER A 30 -6.02 1.12 0.85
CA SER A 30 -5.96 0.95 -0.60
C SER A 30 -5.71 -0.49 -1.02
N ILE A 31 -4.78 -1.21 -0.38
CA ILE A 31 -4.53 -2.64 -0.64
C ILE A 31 -5.80 -3.46 -0.42
N LEU A 32 -6.46 -3.26 0.73
CA LEU A 32 -7.69 -3.97 1.08
C LEU A 32 -8.82 -3.65 0.10
N TYR A 33 -9.00 -2.38 -0.23
CA TYR A 33 -10.02 -1.95 -1.18
C TYR A 33 -9.77 -2.53 -2.58
N SER A 34 -8.53 -2.46 -3.10
CA SER A 34 -8.19 -3.04 -4.40
C SER A 34 -8.50 -4.54 -4.44
N ARG A 35 -8.18 -5.28 -3.37
CA ARG A 35 -8.46 -6.71 -3.25
C ARG A 35 -9.97 -7.00 -3.32
N GLU A 36 -10.78 -6.20 -2.63
CA GLU A 36 -12.23 -6.35 -2.63
C GLU A 36 -12.83 -6.06 -4.01
N GLU A 37 -12.41 -4.97 -4.66
CA GLU A 37 -12.91 -4.62 -5.98
C GLU A 37 -12.53 -5.67 -7.05
N VAL A 38 -11.31 -6.21 -7.01
CA VAL A 38 -10.92 -7.32 -7.90
C VAL A 38 -11.79 -8.56 -7.67
N ASN A 39 -12.07 -8.91 -6.42
CA ASN A 39 -13.01 -9.99 -6.07
C ASN A 39 -14.43 -9.73 -6.59
N ASN A 40 -14.90 -8.49 -6.46
CA ASN A 40 -16.21 -8.06 -6.91
C ASN A 40 -16.35 -8.16 -8.43
N ILE A 41 -15.33 -7.73 -9.18
CA ILE A 41 -15.25 -7.91 -10.64
C ILE A 41 -15.31 -9.40 -11.01
N LEU A 42 -14.46 -10.23 -10.40
CA LEU A 42 -14.42 -11.67 -10.68
C LEU A 42 -15.74 -12.37 -10.34
N SER A 43 -16.50 -11.83 -9.39
CA SER A 43 -17.83 -12.31 -8.97
C SER A 43 -18.99 -11.67 -9.74
N ALA A 44 -18.73 -10.81 -10.74
CA ALA A 44 -19.72 -10.03 -11.48
C ALA A 44 -20.63 -9.15 -10.59
N LYS A 45 -20.09 -8.66 -9.47
CA LYS A 45 -20.75 -7.78 -8.49
C LYS A 45 -20.05 -6.42 -8.41
N PHE A 46 -19.93 -5.73 -9.53
CA PHE A 46 -19.22 -4.44 -9.60
C PHE A 46 -20.17 -3.31 -10.03
N SER A 47 -19.80 -2.07 -9.69
CA SER A 47 -20.49 -0.87 -10.17
C SER A 47 -19.70 -0.20 -11.30
N PRO A 48 -20.30 0.73 -12.07
CA PRO A 48 -19.57 1.50 -13.07
C PRO A 48 -18.35 2.25 -12.52
N GLU A 49 -18.37 2.60 -11.23
CA GLU A 49 -17.32 3.33 -10.53
C GLU A 49 -16.14 2.45 -10.12
N THR A 50 -16.31 1.12 -10.06
CA THR A 50 -15.30 0.15 -9.63
C THR A 50 -13.95 0.35 -10.34
N LYS A 51 -13.95 0.61 -11.65
CA LYS A 51 -12.71 0.87 -12.41
C LYS A 51 -11.97 2.11 -11.90
N ASN A 52 -12.69 3.21 -11.70
CA ASN A 52 -12.09 4.45 -11.21
C ASN A 52 -11.63 4.32 -9.76
N GLY A 53 -12.40 3.61 -8.93
CA GLY A 53 -12.02 3.26 -7.56
C GLY A 53 -10.73 2.43 -7.53
N LEU A 54 -10.62 1.42 -8.40
CA LEU A 54 -9.41 0.60 -8.53
C LEU A 54 -8.19 1.44 -8.90
N ILE A 55 -8.27 2.22 -9.98
CA ILE A 55 -7.18 3.11 -10.41
C ILE A 55 -6.77 4.07 -9.30
N TYR A 56 -7.75 4.66 -8.60
CA TYR A 56 -7.48 5.55 -7.48
C TYR A 56 -6.76 4.81 -6.33
N SER A 57 -7.26 3.65 -5.94
CA SER A 57 -6.69 2.87 -4.84
C SER A 57 -5.28 2.38 -5.13
N VAL A 58 -5.02 1.77 -6.29
CA VAL A 58 -3.67 1.25 -6.58
C VAL A 58 -2.64 2.37 -6.68
N ASN A 59 -3.02 3.56 -7.16
CA ASN A 59 -2.16 4.75 -7.14
C ASN A 59 -1.72 5.15 -5.71
N ARG A 60 -2.58 4.89 -4.72
CA ARG A 60 -2.29 5.16 -3.30
C ARG A 60 -1.44 4.06 -2.64
N ILE A 61 -1.23 2.93 -3.31
CA ILE A 61 -0.26 1.90 -2.91
C ILE A 61 1.11 2.28 -3.47
N SER A 62 1.55 3.50 -3.22
CA SER A 62 2.85 3.98 -3.68
C SER A 62 3.49 4.89 -2.64
N MET A 63 4.82 4.82 -2.59
CA MET A 63 5.65 5.75 -1.86
C MET A 63 6.61 6.37 -2.88
N ASN A 64 6.70 7.69 -2.92
CA ASN A 64 7.65 8.33 -3.83
C ASN A 64 9.09 8.02 -3.39
N SER A 65 10.05 8.20 -4.29
CA SER A 65 11.45 7.85 -4.04
C SER A 65 12.08 8.63 -2.88
N GLN A 66 11.70 9.89 -2.69
CA GLN A 66 12.26 10.73 -1.62
C GLN A 66 11.81 10.27 -0.23
N ASP A 67 10.52 9.94 -0.09
CA ASP A 67 9.96 9.41 1.15
C ASP A 67 10.51 8.01 1.44
N PHE A 68 10.71 7.20 0.40
CA PHE A 68 11.34 5.90 0.52
C PHE A 68 12.82 5.99 0.96
N ASP A 69 13.60 6.88 0.38
CA ASP A 69 14.99 7.12 0.77
C ASP A 69 15.09 7.60 2.23
N TYR A 70 14.16 8.44 2.65
CA TYR A 70 14.05 8.89 4.04
C TYR A 70 13.71 7.73 4.99
N PHE A 71 12.72 6.90 4.63
CA PHE A 71 12.35 5.69 5.38
C PHE A 71 13.53 4.73 5.53
N ALA A 72 14.22 4.41 4.43
CA ALA A 72 15.36 3.50 4.42
C ALA A 72 16.47 4.00 5.34
N LYS A 73 16.77 5.31 5.27
CA LYS A 73 17.75 5.95 6.15
C LYS A 73 17.33 5.97 7.62
N TYR A 74 16.05 6.22 7.91
CA TYR A 74 15.52 6.28 9.28
C TYR A 74 15.68 4.93 10.00
N PHE A 75 15.41 3.83 9.31
CA PHE A 75 15.51 2.46 9.85
C PHE A 75 16.88 1.80 9.64
N ASP A 76 17.90 2.56 9.22
CA ASP A 76 19.26 2.08 8.93
C ASP A 76 19.31 0.89 7.94
N LEU A 77 18.42 0.93 6.94
CA LEU A 77 18.32 -0.06 5.88
C LEU A 77 19.34 0.30 4.78
N ILE A 78 20.62 0.10 5.08
CA ILE A 78 21.76 0.56 4.25
C ILE A 78 21.90 -0.23 2.93
N ASP A 79 21.27 -1.40 2.80
CA ASP A 79 21.51 -2.31 1.66
C ASP A 79 20.49 -2.09 0.50
N PRO A 80 20.88 -1.42 -0.61
CA PRO A 80 20.01 -1.22 -1.78
C PRO A 80 19.66 -2.51 -2.54
N HIS A 81 20.26 -3.65 -2.19
CA HIS A 81 19.83 -4.96 -2.70
C HIS A 81 18.65 -5.55 -1.92
N GLN A 82 18.36 -5.05 -0.71
CA GLN A 82 17.34 -5.60 0.16
C GLN A 82 15.97 -4.97 -0.01
N ILE A 83 15.90 -3.65 -0.22
CA ILE A 83 14.62 -2.94 -0.42
C ILE A 83 14.71 -2.00 -1.63
N GLN A 84 13.70 -2.02 -2.51
CA GLN A 84 13.79 -1.35 -3.83
C GLN A 84 12.56 -0.52 -4.22
N ASN A 85 11.63 -0.33 -3.29
CA ASN A 85 10.34 0.28 -3.54
C ASN A 85 9.52 -0.46 -4.62
N SER A 86 9.72 -1.79 -4.70
CA SER A 86 9.07 -2.66 -5.68
C SER A 86 7.56 -2.65 -5.54
N THR A 87 7.02 -2.38 -4.35
CA THR A 87 5.57 -2.21 -4.13
C THR A 87 5.00 -1.09 -4.98
N SER A 88 5.66 0.07 -5.01
CA SER A 88 5.24 1.20 -5.82
C SER A 88 5.37 0.91 -7.33
N GLU A 89 6.43 0.20 -7.72
CA GLU A 89 6.63 -0.21 -9.12
C GLU A 89 5.53 -1.18 -9.58
N VAL A 90 5.20 -2.19 -8.77
CA VAL A 90 4.10 -3.11 -9.04
C VAL A 90 2.75 -2.37 -9.10
N ALA A 91 2.48 -1.48 -8.15
CA ALA A 91 1.24 -0.70 -8.11
C ALA A 91 1.04 0.17 -9.36
N MET A 92 2.12 0.75 -9.89
CA MET A 92 2.11 1.48 -11.17
C MET A 92 1.70 0.57 -12.34
N HIS A 93 2.24 -0.65 -12.42
CA HIS A 93 1.84 -1.59 -13.48
C HIS A 93 0.38 -2.04 -13.34
N LEU A 94 -0.10 -2.26 -12.10
CA LEU A 94 -1.52 -2.54 -11.85
C LEU A 94 -2.40 -1.37 -12.32
N GLU A 95 -1.97 -0.14 -12.05
CA GLU A 95 -2.67 1.07 -12.50
C GLU A 95 -2.80 1.11 -14.02
N TYR A 96 -1.72 0.87 -14.76
CA TYR A 96 -1.75 0.85 -16.22
C TYR A 96 -2.71 -0.22 -16.74
N TYR A 97 -2.63 -1.44 -16.21
CA TYR A 97 -3.59 -2.50 -16.56
C TYR A 97 -5.04 -2.05 -16.31
N PHE A 98 -5.34 -1.48 -15.14
CA PHE A 98 -6.70 -1.06 -14.80
C PHE A 98 -7.20 0.14 -15.62
N ARG A 99 -6.32 0.98 -16.17
CA ARG A 99 -6.71 2.08 -17.08
C ARG A 99 -7.26 1.56 -18.40
N ASP A 100 -6.68 0.49 -18.95
CA ASP A 100 -7.07 -0.05 -20.25
C ASP A 100 -8.14 -1.15 -20.15
N PHE A 101 -8.24 -1.78 -18.99
CA PHE A 101 -9.23 -2.79 -18.64
C PHE A 101 -10.69 -2.29 -18.70
N ASP A 102 -11.62 -3.12 -19.19
CA ASP A 102 -13.07 -2.88 -19.13
C ASP A 102 -13.78 -3.97 -18.31
N PRO A 103 -14.32 -3.66 -17.11
CA PRO A 103 -14.99 -4.64 -16.28
C PRO A 103 -16.30 -5.19 -16.88
N THR A 104 -16.90 -4.49 -17.86
CA THR A 104 -18.16 -4.90 -18.48
C THR A 104 -17.99 -5.98 -19.55
N THR A 105 -16.79 -6.13 -20.10
CA THR A 105 -16.48 -7.08 -21.18
C THR A 105 -15.26 -7.95 -20.86
N LEU A 106 -15.32 -8.67 -19.74
CA LEU A 106 -14.23 -9.55 -19.31
C LEU A 106 -13.92 -10.66 -20.31
N THR A 107 -12.76 -10.58 -20.97
CA THR A 107 -12.22 -11.69 -21.75
C THR A 107 -11.75 -12.82 -20.84
N LYS A 108 -11.39 -13.97 -21.42
CA LYS A 108 -10.79 -15.07 -20.65
C LYS A 108 -9.43 -14.65 -20.06
N GLU A 109 -8.65 -13.92 -20.85
CA GLU A 109 -7.34 -13.41 -20.45
C GLU A 109 -7.46 -12.41 -19.29
N ASP A 110 -8.43 -11.49 -19.34
CA ASP A 110 -8.69 -10.57 -18.23
C ASP A 110 -9.00 -11.29 -16.92
N LYS A 111 -9.81 -12.37 -17.00
CA LYS A 111 -10.13 -13.17 -15.81
C LYS A 111 -8.92 -13.90 -15.24
N GLU A 112 -7.97 -14.29 -16.09
CA GLU A 112 -6.71 -14.90 -15.64
C GLU A 112 -5.82 -13.84 -15.00
N LYS A 113 -5.58 -12.70 -15.68
CA LYS A 113 -4.83 -11.55 -15.14
C LYS A 113 -5.40 -11.07 -13.79
N LEU A 114 -6.71 -10.90 -13.67
CA LEU A 114 -7.38 -10.49 -12.43
C LEU A 114 -7.24 -11.51 -11.30
N LYS A 115 -7.21 -12.82 -11.59
CA LYS A 115 -6.97 -13.84 -10.56
C LYS A 115 -5.54 -13.78 -10.06
N ASP A 116 -4.57 -13.57 -10.94
CA ASP A 116 -3.17 -13.44 -10.55
C ASP A 116 -2.94 -12.14 -9.76
N ILE A 117 -3.57 -11.03 -10.16
CA ILE A 117 -3.60 -9.79 -9.37
C ILE A 117 -4.20 -10.05 -7.98
N LEU A 118 -5.31 -10.79 -7.90
CA LEU A 118 -5.93 -11.12 -6.62
C LEU A 118 -4.99 -11.95 -5.72
N VAL A 119 -4.21 -12.88 -6.29
CA VAL A 119 -3.20 -13.64 -5.55
C VAL A 119 -2.14 -12.71 -4.98
N LEU A 120 -1.59 -11.80 -5.78
CA LEU A 120 -0.64 -10.77 -5.31
C LEU A 120 -1.24 -9.91 -4.18
N LEU A 121 -2.47 -9.42 -4.36
CA LEU A 121 -3.14 -8.59 -3.34
C LEU A 121 -3.41 -9.38 -2.05
N ASN A 122 -3.73 -10.68 -2.13
CA ASN A 122 -3.83 -11.52 -0.94
C ASN A 122 -2.49 -11.63 -0.22
N GLN A 123 -1.37 -11.81 -0.94
CA GLN A 123 -0.04 -11.85 -0.33
C GLN A 123 0.34 -10.54 0.36
N TRP A 124 -0.06 -9.39 -0.19
CA TRP A 124 0.10 -8.10 0.48
C TRP A 124 -0.76 -7.99 1.75
N VAL A 125 -2.00 -8.49 1.73
CA VAL A 125 -2.84 -8.56 2.93
C VAL A 125 -2.24 -9.48 3.98
N ASP A 126 -1.70 -10.64 3.59
CA ASP A 126 -1.05 -11.56 4.53
C ASP A 126 0.14 -10.90 5.26
N VAL A 127 0.93 -10.05 4.57
CA VAL A 127 2.00 -9.25 5.20
C VAL A 127 1.43 -8.29 6.25
N ILE A 128 0.31 -7.62 5.95
CA ILE A 128 -0.34 -6.69 6.87
C ILE A 128 -0.89 -7.43 8.09
N ASP A 129 -1.58 -8.55 7.87
CA ASP A 129 -2.23 -9.33 8.92
C ASP A 129 -1.21 -9.94 9.91
N VAL A 130 -0.02 -10.34 9.42
CA VAL A 130 1.07 -10.85 10.28
C VAL A 130 1.56 -9.81 11.28
N GLU A 131 1.63 -8.54 10.87
CA GLU A 131 2.17 -7.45 11.69
C GLU A 131 1.06 -6.68 12.43
N TYR A 132 -0.19 -6.78 11.99
CA TYR A 132 -1.33 -6.01 12.50
C TYR A 132 -2.55 -6.90 12.78
N ASP A 133 -2.50 -7.59 13.90
CA ASP A 133 -3.49 -8.55 14.40
C ASP A 133 -4.79 -7.83 14.85
N GLY A 134 -5.56 -7.24 13.91
CA GLY A 134 -6.76 -6.48 14.29
C GLY A 134 -7.50 -5.65 13.23
N ILE A 135 -7.04 -5.56 11.98
CA ILE A 135 -7.80 -4.82 10.95
C ILE A 135 -8.88 -5.73 10.34
N THR A 136 -9.95 -5.95 11.08
CA THR A 136 -11.22 -6.33 10.45
C THR A 136 -11.78 -5.12 9.70
N TYR A 137 -12.29 -5.30 8.47
CA TYR A 137 -12.88 -4.26 7.60
C TYR A 137 -13.81 -3.24 8.31
N GLN A 138 -14.43 -3.62 9.42
CA GLN A 138 -15.38 -2.81 10.19
C GLN A 138 -14.72 -1.76 11.10
N ASN A 139 -13.40 -1.81 11.31
CA ASN A 139 -12.70 -1.04 12.35
C ASN A 139 -11.72 0.02 11.83
N GLN A 140 -11.64 0.26 10.52
CA GLN A 140 -10.65 1.20 9.94
C GLN A 140 -10.68 2.58 10.60
N ASN A 141 -11.87 3.20 10.71
CA ASN A 141 -11.98 4.55 11.28
C ASN A 141 -11.77 4.58 12.81
N GLU A 142 -12.09 3.49 13.51
CA GLU A 142 -12.02 3.41 14.98
C GLU A 142 -10.59 3.10 15.45
N VAL A 143 -9.85 2.26 14.72
CA VAL A 143 -8.42 1.99 14.94
C VAL A 143 -7.59 3.21 14.58
N ILE A 144 -7.84 3.86 13.43
CA ILE A 144 -7.20 5.13 13.07
C ILE A 144 -7.46 6.16 14.17
N SER A 145 -8.70 6.31 14.66
CA SER A 145 -9.01 7.30 15.70
C SER A 145 -8.39 6.98 17.07
N ASN A 146 -8.36 5.72 17.50
CA ASN A 146 -7.76 5.32 18.78
C ASN A 146 -6.22 5.36 18.76
N VAL A 147 -5.60 4.95 17.66
CA VAL A 147 -4.13 4.97 17.49
C VAL A 147 -3.62 6.42 17.39
N LEU A 148 -4.36 7.31 16.71
CA LEU A 148 -4.02 8.73 16.60
C LEU A 148 -4.21 9.52 17.90
N ASN A 149 -5.10 9.07 18.80
CA ASN A 149 -5.40 9.81 20.03
C ASN A 149 -4.56 9.40 21.24
N ASP A 150 -4.28 8.10 21.44
CA ASP A 150 -3.67 7.65 22.71
C ASP A 150 -2.15 7.38 22.63
N ASN A 151 -1.58 7.09 21.45
CA ASN A 151 -0.20 6.57 21.33
C ASN A 151 0.74 7.42 20.44
N ARG A 152 0.54 8.74 20.35
CA ARG A 152 1.34 9.65 19.48
C ARG A 152 2.86 9.65 19.74
N LYS A 153 3.35 9.04 20.82
CA LYS A 153 4.80 8.95 21.11
C LYS A 153 5.44 7.63 20.69
N ASP A 154 4.66 6.56 20.48
CA ASP A 154 5.20 5.20 20.24
C ASP A 154 5.03 4.73 18.79
N PHE A 155 4.24 5.43 17.97
CA PHE A 155 4.04 5.09 16.55
C PHE A 155 5.34 5.17 15.72
N PHE A 156 6.28 6.02 16.14
CA PHE A 156 7.61 6.18 15.53
C PHE A 156 8.52 4.95 15.68
N GLY A 157 8.21 4.04 16.60
CA GLY A 157 9.12 2.96 16.99
C GLY A 157 8.60 1.55 16.71
N SER A 158 7.45 1.37 16.05
CA SER A 158 6.96 0.01 15.83
C SER A 158 7.70 -0.62 14.65
N ASP A 159 8.43 -1.69 14.95
CA ASP A 159 8.95 -2.62 13.93
C ASP A 159 7.84 -3.05 12.96
N VAL A 160 6.57 -3.00 13.38
CA VAL A 160 5.37 -3.24 12.56
C VAL A 160 5.41 -2.51 11.21
N TRP A 161 5.57 -1.19 11.16
CA TRP A 161 5.54 -0.48 9.87
C TRP A 161 6.75 -0.75 9.01
N ARG A 162 7.91 -0.85 9.66
CA ARG A 162 9.14 -1.29 9.00
C ARG A 162 8.92 -2.66 8.36
N ASN A 163 8.38 -3.61 9.10
CA ASN A 163 8.13 -4.98 8.67
C ASN A 163 7.07 -5.05 7.57
N ILE A 164 6.00 -4.25 7.65
CA ILE A 164 4.99 -4.14 6.60
C ILE A 164 5.64 -3.63 5.31
N ILE A 165 6.34 -2.49 5.33
CA ILE A 165 6.94 -1.93 4.12
C ILE A 165 8.00 -2.88 3.52
N VAL A 166 8.84 -3.48 4.36
CA VAL A 166 9.85 -4.46 3.91
C VAL A 166 9.20 -5.74 3.36
N GLY A 167 8.15 -6.23 4.01
CA GLY A 167 7.40 -7.42 3.59
C GLY A 167 6.69 -7.20 2.26
N LEU A 168 6.02 -6.05 2.11
CA LEU A 168 5.37 -5.65 0.86
C LEU A 168 6.40 -5.53 -0.26
N ASP A 169 7.55 -4.90 -0.01
CA ASP A 169 8.62 -4.75 -1.00
C ASP A 169 9.11 -6.11 -1.50
N ARG A 170 9.33 -7.05 -0.57
CA ARG A 170 9.78 -8.40 -0.88
C ARG A 170 8.75 -9.17 -1.73
N VAL A 171 7.48 -9.18 -1.32
CA VAL A 171 6.40 -9.81 -2.10
C VAL A 171 6.32 -9.20 -3.50
N SER A 172 6.44 -7.88 -3.59
CA SER A 172 6.36 -7.16 -4.87
C SER A 172 7.53 -7.48 -5.78
N LYS A 173 8.73 -7.64 -5.23
CA LYS A 173 9.93 -8.04 -5.97
C LYS A 173 9.77 -9.43 -6.59
N ASP A 174 9.17 -10.37 -5.87
CA ASP A 174 8.88 -11.72 -6.38
C ASP A 174 7.82 -11.72 -7.50
N ASN A 175 6.98 -10.67 -7.55
CA ASN A 175 5.90 -10.52 -8.52
C ASN A 175 6.18 -9.47 -9.62
N ILE A 176 7.38 -8.86 -9.65
CA ILE A 176 7.64 -7.74 -10.57
C ILE A 176 7.59 -8.13 -12.04
N THR A 177 8.04 -9.33 -12.39
CA THR A 177 7.97 -9.86 -13.76
C THR A 177 6.53 -10.07 -14.19
N PHE A 178 5.67 -10.56 -13.29
CA PHE A 178 4.25 -10.69 -13.53
C PHE A 178 3.61 -9.31 -13.76
N ALA A 179 3.85 -8.34 -12.87
CA ALA A 179 3.30 -7.00 -12.97
C ALA A 179 3.66 -6.31 -14.31
N LYS A 180 4.91 -6.45 -14.76
CA LYS A 180 5.36 -5.95 -16.07
C LYS A 180 4.68 -6.64 -17.26
N SER A 181 4.28 -7.90 -17.09
CA SER A 181 3.67 -8.67 -18.18
C SER A 181 2.21 -8.31 -18.43
N ILE A 182 1.48 -7.83 -17.41
CA ILE A 182 0.05 -7.51 -17.54
C ILE A 182 -0.23 -6.14 -18.17
N GLU A 183 0.80 -5.29 -18.29
CA GLU A 183 0.74 -4.00 -19.00
C GLU A 183 0.70 -4.18 -20.54
N ASN A 184 1.14 -5.34 -21.04
CA ASN A 184 1.22 -5.66 -22.49
C ASN A 184 0.09 -6.59 -22.95
#